data_AF-A0A1L7WB93-F1
#
_entry.id   AF-A0A1L7WB93-F1
#
_cell.length_a   1.000
_cell.length_b   1.000
_cell.length_c   1.000
_cell.angle_alpha   90.00
_cell.angle_beta   90.00
_cell.angle_gamma   90.00
#
_symmetry.space_group_name_H-M   'P 1'
#
loop_
_entity.id
_entity.type
_entity.pdbx_description
1 polymer ?
#
loop_
_entity_poly.entity_id
_entity_poly.type
_entity_poly.pdbx_seq_one_letter_code
_entity_poly.pdbx_strand_id
1 'polypeptide(L)'
;MQYVEQLCQRGWLQGHRGLGIALTSSLHQFGHAAGRDIEEKATKSGASLDEQIQKLTVSVIVPSGLAQHSTTTSSPAPFNILEVTYVHADLTTPPYTDTFIKINDDALRKELNELAGNIWHGNIGFGQDPVNAKRLYHFMARLIEYCRCEDGHSSVSCALQLLVYWAISFNSTIEAKVEEMQATMTADFEYLWALFEPGKIMVMENFRGMKDLTVCASLVEVEELTDNDKRQLRLTVQTIDTTSGKYGYHKQTRSIRSFVGKEHVCDLVLYPLSYHKDSQELEKRLVSRGREFIKLSSGDCFHHREYEGKAFVNGSDMTPDWEGKRIMVDCALNKIQSPSVVPKIVRGRRNSWLDPEKLTDKELLICSGTLPAIALLGGKLGAVAIDCLRPVQWRDISVAKNVGLADNTKEKIEKVMNVTKTSFGHQESTVILFHGDTNSGKKWTVEVIAEELRRPVFNVSPLSNPQSSPSNWTYEFCNRWGAIMYIQEPINAMVDRGRHVPPIHFIGLECLADDLRKLKGVMCFITTSYAQWVRSEFWPSVMLGVKFEKAGPKGATLIWSNMVAQAGVELSDKEIQSLAKGEFGISQINSVVKLALRLAESERSKPGLEHFERAQEMRNEFLQGTGIEQDVTLYS
;
A
#
# COMPACT_ATOMS: atom_id res chain seq x y z
N MET A 1 38.86 11.88 22.68
CA MET A 1 39.74 12.70 23.53
C MET A 1 39.92 14.12 23.00
N GLN A 2 40.37 14.34 21.76
CA GLN A 2 40.48 15.69 21.18
C GLN A 2 39.14 16.47 21.08
N TYR A 3 38.01 15.76 20.90
CA TYR A 3 36.67 16.36 20.93
C TYR A 3 36.25 16.84 22.33
N VAL A 4 36.73 16.16 23.37
CA VAL A 4 36.50 16.55 24.78
C VAL A 4 37.36 17.75 25.15
N GLU A 5 38.58 17.85 24.61
CA GLU A 5 39.42 19.05 24.75
C GLU A 5 38.84 20.28 24.03
N GLN A 6 38.16 20.10 22.89
CA GLN A 6 37.45 21.20 22.22
C GLN A 6 36.24 21.71 23.02
N LEU A 7 35.53 20.83 23.74
CA LEU A 7 34.46 21.23 24.67
C LEU A 7 35.01 22.02 25.87
N CYS A 8 36.20 21.65 26.38
CA CYS A 8 36.89 22.42 27.42
C CYS A 8 37.33 23.83 26.93
N GLN A 9 37.65 24.00 25.64
CA GLN A 9 38.06 25.29 25.08
C GLN A 9 36.90 26.28 24.85
N ARG A 10 35.63 25.82 24.83
CA ARG A 10 34.44 26.69 24.73
C ARG A 10 34.07 27.41 26.04
N GLY A 11 34.96 27.42 27.03
CA GLY A 11 34.83 28.28 28.23
C GLY A 11 33.97 27.74 29.38
N TRP A 12 33.56 26.47 29.33
CA TRP A 12 32.73 25.83 30.38
C TRP A 12 33.52 25.26 31.57
N LEU A 13 34.85 25.41 31.57
CA LEU A 13 35.73 25.01 32.67
C LEU A 13 36.80 26.09 32.88
N GLN A 14 36.52 27.09 33.72
CA GLN A 14 37.58 27.79 34.43
C GLN A 14 37.71 27.21 35.84
N GLY A 15 38.83 26.56 36.10
CA GLY A 15 39.23 26.21 37.46
C GLY A 15 40.07 24.95 37.58
N HIS A 16 41.39 25.12 37.50
CA HIS A 16 42.46 24.22 37.97
C HIS A 16 42.80 22.95 37.18
N ARG A 17 43.96 23.06 36.50
CA ARG A 17 44.82 21.95 36.12
C ARG A 17 45.29 21.20 37.37
N GLY A 18 45.13 19.88 37.37
CA GLY A 18 45.95 18.98 38.18
C GLY A 18 45.18 17.94 38.99
N LEU A 19 45.38 16.67 38.60
CA LEU A 19 45.17 15.44 39.38
C LEU A 19 43.75 15.11 39.88
N GLY A 20 43.27 13.97 39.39
CA GLY A 20 42.79 12.90 40.26
C GLY A 20 41.36 12.99 40.78
N ILE A 21 40.53 12.08 40.24
CA ILE A 21 39.38 11.43 40.88
C ILE A 21 39.17 11.85 42.35
N ALA A 22 38.13 12.63 42.63
CA ALA A 22 37.59 12.80 43.97
C ALA A 22 36.06 13.02 43.92
N LEU A 23 35.32 11.94 44.14
CA LEU A 23 33.96 11.99 44.69
C LEU A 23 34.03 12.74 46.02
N THR A 24 33.34 13.87 46.18
CA THR A 24 33.06 14.39 47.53
C THR A 24 31.63 14.94 47.64
N SER A 25 30.90 14.25 48.51
CA SER A 25 29.86 14.75 49.39
C SER A 25 30.14 16.17 49.92
N SER A 26 29.36 17.16 49.52
CA SER A 26 29.27 18.45 50.22
C SER A 26 27.99 19.21 49.85
N LEU A 27 26.83 18.57 50.06
CA LEU A 27 25.51 19.23 49.99
C LEU A 27 24.61 18.92 51.20
N HIS A 28 25.22 18.55 52.33
CA HIS A 28 24.54 18.38 53.62
C HIS A 28 25.14 19.31 54.67
N GLN A 29 24.81 20.60 54.57
CA GLN A 29 24.78 21.57 55.67
C GLN A 29 24.57 22.93 55.02
N PHE A 30 23.32 23.37 54.88
CA PHE A 30 22.83 24.76 54.75
C PHE A 30 21.37 24.71 54.26
N GLY A 31 20.55 23.90 54.93
CA GLY A 31 19.11 23.82 54.67
C GLY A 31 18.35 24.68 55.67
N HIS A 32 17.37 25.44 55.15
CA HIS A 32 16.24 26.11 55.83
C HIS A 32 16.24 27.62 56.09
N ALA A 33 17.33 28.39 55.95
CA ALA A 33 17.26 29.85 56.17
C ALA A 33 17.50 30.72 54.92
N ALA A 34 18.12 30.21 53.85
CA ALA A 34 18.61 31.03 52.74
C ALA A 34 17.64 31.16 51.53
N GLY A 35 16.60 30.34 51.43
CA GLY A 35 15.74 30.26 50.24
C GLY A 35 14.89 31.52 49.97
N ARG A 36 14.38 32.16 51.04
CA ARG A 36 13.59 33.41 50.91
C ARG A 36 14.46 34.63 50.61
N ASP A 37 15.70 34.65 51.09
CA ASP A 37 16.64 35.76 50.88
C ASP A 37 17.20 35.82 49.46
N ILE A 38 17.22 34.70 48.72
CA ILE A 38 17.77 34.64 47.35
C ILE A 38 16.73 35.11 46.33
N GLU A 39 15.46 34.76 46.48
CA GLU A 39 14.35 35.28 45.64
C GLU A 39 14.18 36.80 45.82
N GLU A 40 14.30 37.29 47.05
CA GLU A 40 14.16 38.72 47.36
C GLU A 40 15.40 39.55 46.97
N LYS A 41 16.59 38.92 46.87
CA LYS A 41 17.82 39.57 46.37
C LYS A 41 17.94 39.56 44.85
N ALA A 42 17.47 38.51 44.17
CA ALA A 42 17.51 38.42 42.71
C ALA A 42 16.60 39.48 42.05
N THR A 43 15.46 39.79 42.68
CA THR A 43 14.53 40.84 42.21
C THR A 43 14.96 42.26 42.59
N LYS A 44 15.86 42.45 43.57
CA LYS A 44 16.35 43.77 44.02
C LYS A 44 17.75 44.14 43.50
N SER A 45 18.55 43.21 43.00
CA SER A 45 19.83 43.51 42.36
C SER A 45 19.63 43.70 40.87
N GLY A 46 20.05 44.85 40.32
CA GLY A 46 20.15 45.10 38.87
C GLY A 46 21.23 44.26 38.18
N ALA A 47 21.26 42.94 38.47
CA ALA A 47 22.08 41.95 37.81
C ALA A 47 21.54 41.72 36.39
N SER A 48 22.45 41.48 35.43
CA SER A 48 22.07 41.13 34.06
C SER A 48 21.18 39.88 34.05
N LEU A 49 20.23 39.79 33.11
CA LEU A 49 19.40 38.61 32.90
C LEU A 49 20.26 37.33 32.84
N ASP A 50 21.45 37.42 32.24
CA ASP A 50 22.43 36.32 32.14
C ASP A 50 22.91 35.80 33.51
N GLU A 51 23.13 36.69 34.48
CA GLU A 51 23.57 36.31 35.84
C GLU A 51 22.44 35.65 36.66
N GLN A 52 21.19 36.00 36.36
CA GLN A 52 20.01 35.35 36.94
C GLN A 52 19.78 33.97 36.33
N ILE A 53 19.97 33.82 35.03
CA ILE A 53 19.89 32.55 34.29
C ILE A 53 20.94 31.54 34.79
N GLN A 54 22.19 32.00 34.96
CA GLN A 54 23.28 31.15 35.42
C GLN A 54 23.09 30.64 36.86
N LYS A 55 22.32 31.37 37.69
CA LYS A 55 21.96 30.95 39.04
C LYS A 55 20.79 29.98 39.09
N LEU A 56 19.95 29.91 38.05
CA LEU A 56 18.72 29.11 38.02
C LEU A 56 18.81 27.84 37.18
N THR A 57 19.91 27.65 36.43
CA THR A 57 20.18 26.48 35.59
C THR A 57 21.40 25.73 36.11
N VAL A 58 21.30 24.41 36.27
CA VAL A 58 22.45 23.54 36.59
C VAL A 58 22.60 22.53 35.46
N SER A 59 23.77 22.51 34.81
CA SER A 59 24.13 21.56 33.75
C SER A 59 25.06 20.47 34.30
N VAL A 60 24.71 19.20 34.12
CA VAL A 60 25.52 18.04 34.56
C VAL A 60 25.88 17.16 33.35
N ILE A 61 27.15 16.77 33.22
CA ILE A 61 27.65 15.87 32.16
C ILE A 61 27.90 14.48 32.74
N VAL A 62 27.28 13.43 32.19
CA VAL A 62 27.36 12.05 32.73
C VAL A 62 27.76 11.04 31.63
N PRO A 63 28.76 10.15 31.88
CA PRO A 63 29.07 9.02 31.00
C PRO A 63 28.01 7.92 31.08
N SER A 64 27.57 7.39 29.93
CA SER A 64 26.44 6.43 29.83
C SER A 64 26.63 5.10 30.58
N GLY A 65 27.86 4.66 30.88
CA GLY A 65 28.17 3.37 31.50
C GLY A 65 27.88 3.23 33.01
N LEU A 66 27.46 4.30 33.69
CA LEU A 66 27.16 4.31 35.14
C LEU A 66 25.67 4.48 35.48
N ALA A 67 24.79 4.49 34.48
CA ALA A 67 23.38 4.82 34.66
C ALA A 67 22.51 3.57 34.94
N GLN A 68 22.59 3.01 36.16
CA GLN A 68 21.40 2.35 36.71
C GLN A 68 20.48 3.43 37.28
N HIS A 69 19.25 3.43 36.78
CA HIS A 69 18.09 4.21 37.22
C HIS A 69 18.22 4.82 38.62
N SER A 70 18.52 6.12 38.68
CA SER A 70 18.09 7.03 39.75
C SER A 70 18.60 8.43 39.46
N THR A 71 17.89 9.20 38.64
CA THR A 71 17.84 10.66 38.80
C THR A 71 16.97 11.03 40.03
N THR A 72 17.15 10.31 41.14
CA THR A 72 16.78 10.76 42.48
C THR A 72 17.97 11.51 43.07
N THR A 73 18.51 12.48 42.34
CA THR A 73 19.13 13.62 43.01
C THR A 73 17.97 14.52 43.43
N SER A 74 17.41 14.24 44.61
CA SER A 74 16.64 15.24 45.35
C SER A 74 17.60 16.37 45.71
N SER A 75 17.81 17.29 44.77
CA SER A 75 18.58 18.50 45.00
C SER A 75 17.77 19.38 45.97
N PRO A 76 18.32 19.78 47.13
CA PRO A 76 17.60 20.57 48.13
C PRO A 76 17.57 22.08 47.80
N ALA A 77 17.66 22.47 46.53
CA ALA A 77 17.74 23.87 46.09
C ALA A 77 16.57 24.25 45.16
N PRO A 78 16.06 25.50 45.22
CA PRO A 78 14.89 25.96 44.48
C PRO A 78 15.28 26.29 43.02
N PHE A 79 15.63 25.27 42.24
CA PHE A 79 15.92 25.44 40.81
C PHE A 79 14.77 24.86 39.98
N ASN A 80 14.09 25.74 39.22
CA ASN A 80 12.88 25.39 38.49
C ASN A 80 13.16 24.51 37.25
N ILE A 81 14.38 24.60 36.68
CA ILE A 81 14.79 23.90 35.46
C ILE A 81 16.20 23.29 35.65
N LEU A 82 16.34 21.99 35.41
CA LEU A 82 17.60 21.24 35.48
C LEU A 82 17.94 20.68 34.10
N GLU A 83 19.18 20.88 33.64
CA GLU A 83 19.69 20.34 32.38
C GLU A 83 20.67 19.20 32.66
N VAL A 84 20.47 18.05 32.01
CA VAL A 84 21.37 16.89 32.13
C VAL A 84 21.78 16.45 30.73
N THR A 85 23.06 16.47 30.42
CA THR A 85 23.59 16.00 29.15
C THR A 85 24.36 14.69 29.34
N TYR A 86 23.89 13.63 28.71
CA TYR A 86 24.56 12.34 28.68
C TYR A 86 25.50 12.28 27.47
N VAL A 87 26.72 11.80 27.69
CA VAL A 87 27.68 11.52 26.62
C VAL A 87 27.74 10.00 26.44
N HIS A 88 27.30 9.56 25.27
CA HIS A 88 27.35 8.17 24.87
C HIS A 88 28.63 7.97 24.06
N ALA A 89 29.54 7.14 24.57
CA ALA A 89 30.75 6.76 23.87
C ALA A 89 30.91 5.24 24.00
N ASP A 90 30.71 4.53 22.89
CA ASP A 90 30.93 3.09 22.77
C ASP A 90 31.99 2.81 21.69
N LEU A 91 32.58 1.62 21.70
CA LEU A 91 33.56 1.16 20.72
C LEU A 91 32.93 0.91 19.33
N THR A 92 31.61 0.69 19.27
CA THR A 92 30.88 0.28 18.07
C THR A 92 30.08 1.41 17.41
N THR A 93 29.84 2.52 18.10
CA THR A 93 29.05 3.66 17.61
C THR A 93 29.80 4.98 17.73
N PRO A 94 29.65 5.93 16.78
CA PRO A 94 30.19 7.27 16.94
C PRO A 94 29.64 7.92 18.21
N PRO A 95 30.48 8.63 18.99
CA PRO A 95 30.04 9.24 20.23
C PRO A 95 28.97 10.30 19.95
N TYR A 96 27.91 10.33 20.76
CA TYR A 96 26.81 11.28 20.64
C TYR A 96 26.36 11.78 22.01
N THR A 97 25.59 12.86 22.01
CA THR A 97 25.11 13.50 23.25
C THR A 97 23.59 13.60 23.27
N ASP A 98 23.00 13.30 24.42
CA ASP A 98 21.57 13.53 24.66
C ASP A 98 21.38 14.47 25.84
N THR A 99 20.73 15.60 25.58
CA THR A 99 20.39 16.59 26.60
C THR A 99 18.94 16.42 27.02
N PHE A 100 18.70 16.44 28.33
CA PHE A 100 17.39 16.33 28.94
C PHE A 100 17.14 17.52 29.86
N ILE A 101 15.89 17.98 29.88
CA ILE A 101 15.42 19.06 30.75
C ILE A 101 14.44 18.48 31.74
N LYS A 102 14.71 18.63 33.04
CA LYS A 102 13.75 18.34 34.09
C LYS A 102 13.20 19.65 34.66
N ILE A 103 11.89 19.80 34.60
CA ILE A 103 11.18 20.93 35.19
C ILE A 103 10.66 20.47 36.55
N ASN A 104 11.14 21.08 37.64
CA ASN A 104 10.78 20.66 39.00
C ASN A 104 9.52 21.38 39.53
N ASP A 105 9.20 22.55 38.98
CA ASP A 105 8.06 23.38 39.39
C ASP A 105 6.72 22.83 38.84
N ASP A 106 5.76 22.55 39.73
CA ASP A 106 4.44 22.02 39.38
C ASP A 106 3.55 23.01 38.62
N ALA A 107 3.60 24.30 38.95
CA ALA A 107 2.80 25.33 38.30
C ALA A 107 3.28 25.55 36.87
N LEU A 108 4.60 25.63 36.66
CA LEU A 108 5.21 25.76 35.34
C LEU A 108 4.94 24.53 34.47
N ARG A 109 5.02 23.31 35.04
CA ARG A 109 4.65 22.08 34.31
C ARG A 109 3.20 22.11 33.84
N LYS A 110 2.27 22.53 34.70
CA LYS A 110 0.85 22.61 34.35
C LYS A 110 0.62 23.59 33.20
N GLU A 111 1.21 24.78 33.29
CA GLU A 111 1.08 25.82 32.25
C GLU A 111 1.70 25.38 30.92
N LEU A 112 2.90 24.79 30.94
CA LEU A 112 3.53 24.25 29.73
C LEU A 112 2.73 23.10 29.10
N ASN A 113 2.07 22.25 29.90
CA ASN A 113 1.18 21.21 29.38
C ASN A 113 -0.08 21.81 28.73
N GLU A 114 -0.67 22.84 29.33
CA GLU A 114 -1.80 23.57 28.74
C GLU A 114 -1.41 24.26 27.43
N LEU A 115 -0.26 24.94 27.42
CA LEU A 115 0.30 25.58 26.21
C LEU A 115 0.62 24.55 25.13
N ALA A 116 1.30 23.44 25.46
CA ALA A 116 1.58 22.36 24.52
C ALA A 116 0.28 21.79 23.92
N GLY A 117 -0.77 21.61 24.71
CA GLY A 117 -2.09 21.19 24.20
C GLY A 117 -2.70 22.15 23.19
N ASN A 118 -2.36 23.44 23.25
CA ASN A 118 -2.89 24.48 22.37
C ASN A 118 -2.04 24.71 21.12
N ILE A 119 -0.71 24.76 21.26
CA ILE A 119 0.21 25.22 20.21
C ILE A 119 1.00 24.08 19.55
N TRP A 120 0.96 22.87 20.11
CA TRP A 120 1.75 21.74 19.63
C TRP A 120 0.88 20.59 19.10
N HIS A 121 1.29 20.02 17.97
CA HIS A 121 0.57 18.91 17.33
C HIS A 121 1.13 17.52 17.69
N GLY A 122 2.24 17.44 18.41
CA GLY A 122 2.83 16.18 18.89
C GLY A 122 2.49 15.90 20.36
N ASN A 123 2.97 14.77 20.87
CA ASN A 123 2.83 14.42 22.28
C ASN A 123 4.07 14.92 23.04
N ILE A 124 3.91 16.02 23.77
CA ILE A 124 4.89 16.51 24.74
C ILE A 124 4.17 16.61 26.08
N GLY A 125 4.67 15.88 27.07
CA GLY A 125 4.19 15.94 28.44
C GLY A 125 5.31 16.45 29.34
N PHE A 126 5.06 17.55 30.04
CA PHE A 126 5.93 18.07 31.09
C PHE A 126 5.52 17.42 32.40
N GLY A 127 5.98 16.18 32.61
CA GLY A 127 5.76 15.39 33.82
C GLY A 127 6.88 15.53 34.84
N GLN A 128 6.96 14.59 35.79
CA GLN A 128 8.07 14.52 36.75
C GLN A 128 9.39 14.04 36.11
N ASP A 129 9.28 13.34 34.98
CA ASP A 129 10.42 12.79 34.26
C ASP A 129 11.09 13.85 33.36
N PRO A 130 12.43 13.80 33.19
CA PRO A 130 13.14 14.68 32.27
C PRO A 130 12.66 14.48 30.82
N VAL A 131 12.48 15.59 30.10
CA VAL A 131 12.10 15.60 28.68
C VAL A 131 13.35 15.80 27.83
N ASN A 132 13.53 15.00 26.78
CA ASN A 132 14.65 15.16 25.86
C ASN A 132 14.57 16.52 25.13
N ALA A 133 15.66 17.29 25.14
CA ALA A 133 15.78 18.62 24.54
C ALA A 133 15.46 18.62 23.04
N LYS A 134 15.84 17.55 22.30
CA LYS A 134 15.53 17.40 20.87
C LYS A 134 14.02 17.37 20.61
N ARG A 135 13.22 16.76 21.52
CA ARG A 135 11.74 16.77 21.42
C ARG A 135 11.15 18.16 21.62
N LEU A 136 11.87 19.03 22.33
CA LEU A 136 11.42 20.37 22.67
C LEU A 136 11.80 21.40 21.60
N TYR A 137 12.83 21.16 20.78
CA TYR A 137 13.34 22.10 19.77
C TYR A 137 12.25 22.88 18.99
N HIS A 138 11.37 22.16 18.29
CA HIS A 138 10.30 22.76 17.50
C HIS A 138 9.17 23.36 18.35
N PHE A 139 8.91 22.80 19.52
CA PHE A 139 7.96 23.37 20.48
C PHE A 139 8.47 24.71 21.02
N MET A 140 9.76 24.79 21.36
CA MET A 140 10.38 25.99 21.89
C MET A 140 10.36 27.14 20.88
N ALA A 141 10.53 26.87 19.59
CA ALA A 141 10.36 27.91 18.57
C ALA A 141 8.97 28.57 18.62
N ARG A 142 7.90 27.78 18.80
CA ARG A 142 6.53 28.30 18.96
C ARG A 142 6.30 28.96 20.31
N LEU A 143 6.92 28.43 21.38
CA LEU A 143 6.86 29.03 22.70
C LEU A 143 7.50 30.43 22.71
N ILE A 144 8.64 30.60 22.02
CA ILE A 144 9.32 31.90 21.87
C ILE A 144 8.39 32.92 21.18
N GLU A 145 7.70 32.51 20.11
CA GLU A 145 6.74 33.37 19.41
C GLU A 145 5.55 33.75 20.31
N TYR A 146 5.02 32.80 21.07
CA TYR A 146 3.93 33.02 22.03
C TYR A 146 4.34 33.98 23.17
N CYS A 147 5.49 33.75 23.82
CA CYS A 147 5.96 34.55 24.95
C CYS A 147 6.32 36.00 24.58
N ARG A 148 6.58 36.30 23.30
CA ARG A 148 6.75 37.69 22.82
C ARG A 148 5.46 38.53 22.89
N CYS A 149 4.31 37.90 23.17
CA CYS A 149 2.99 38.52 23.17
C CYS A 149 2.36 38.69 24.57
N GLU A 150 3.03 38.29 25.66
CA GLU A 150 2.52 38.40 27.04
C GLU A 150 3.25 39.48 27.86
N ASP A 151 2.50 40.21 28.69
CA ASP A 151 3.03 41.22 29.63
C ASP A 151 3.57 40.55 30.91
N GLY A 152 4.89 40.57 31.10
CA GLY A 152 5.62 39.76 32.08
C GLY A 152 5.58 40.26 33.53
N HIS A 153 4.57 39.82 34.29
CA HIS A 153 4.42 40.20 35.71
C HIS A 153 4.21 39.04 36.72
N SER A 154 4.29 37.77 36.30
CA SER A 154 4.17 36.60 37.19
C SER A 154 5.48 35.82 37.37
N SER A 155 5.64 35.09 38.47
CA SER A 155 6.79 34.19 38.69
C SER A 155 6.90 33.09 37.62
N VAL A 156 5.76 32.68 37.05
CA VAL A 156 5.72 31.72 35.94
C VAL A 156 6.22 32.36 34.64
N SER A 157 5.91 33.63 34.40
CA SER A 157 6.45 34.41 33.26
C SER A 157 7.98 34.51 33.31
N CYS A 158 8.57 34.73 34.49
CA CYS A 158 10.03 34.71 34.65
C CYS A 158 10.62 33.32 34.33
N ALA A 159 10.00 32.23 34.79
CA ALA A 159 10.49 30.88 34.52
C ALA A 159 10.34 30.48 33.03
N LEU A 160 9.30 30.97 32.36
CA LEU A 160 9.13 30.86 30.91
C LEU A 160 10.21 31.62 30.14
N GLN A 161 10.58 32.83 30.58
CA GLN A 161 11.67 33.61 29.97
C GLN A 161 13.02 32.91 30.08
N LEU A 162 13.30 32.24 31.21
CA LEU A 162 14.51 31.42 31.40
C LEU A 162 14.55 30.22 30.44
N LEU A 163 13.42 29.52 30.29
CA LEU A 163 13.29 28.41 29.36
C LEU A 163 13.48 28.86 27.90
N VAL A 164 12.95 30.04 27.55
CA VAL A 164 13.15 30.68 26.24
C VAL A 164 14.62 31.03 26.01
N TYR A 165 15.30 31.63 26.98
CA TYR A 165 16.73 31.92 26.85
C TYR A 165 17.56 30.65 26.66
N TRP A 166 17.33 29.63 27.50
CA TRP A 166 18.00 28.34 27.35
C TRP A 166 17.75 27.75 25.96
N ALA A 167 16.50 27.79 25.47
CA ALA A 167 16.15 27.29 24.16
C ALA A 167 16.87 28.04 23.03
N ILE A 168 16.99 29.37 23.11
CA ILE A 168 17.76 30.16 22.14
C ILE A 168 19.23 29.72 22.15
N SER A 169 19.83 29.54 23.33
CA SER A 169 21.21 29.09 23.44
C SER A 169 21.43 27.68 22.88
N PHE A 170 20.52 26.74 23.19
CA PHE A 170 20.58 25.36 22.69
C PHE A 170 20.35 25.29 21.18
N ASN A 171 19.40 26.07 20.66
CA ASN A 171 19.01 26.03 19.26
C ASN A 171 20.04 26.69 18.34
N SER A 172 20.80 27.69 18.79
CA SER A 172 21.67 28.50 17.91
C SER A 172 22.67 27.68 17.08
N THR A 173 23.22 26.60 17.64
CA THR A 173 24.16 25.72 16.90
C THR A 173 23.42 24.77 15.95
N ILE A 174 22.19 24.38 16.32
CA ILE A 174 21.34 23.46 15.56
C ILE A 174 20.73 24.19 14.36
N GLU A 175 20.25 25.42 14.55
CA GLU A 175 19.67 26.27 13.51
C GLU A 175 20.65 26.53 12.38
N ALA A 176 21.92 26.88 12.69
CA ALA A 176 22.96 27.04 11.68
C ALA A 176 23.17 25.75 10.84
N LYS A 177 23.07 24.58 11.47
CA LYS A 177 23.15 23.29 10.78
C LYS A 177 21.90 22.98 9.97
N VAL A 178 20.72 23.30 10.46
CA VAL A 178 19.45 23.15 9.73
C VAL A 178 19.44 24.05 8.49
N GLU A 179 19.89 25.29 8.60
CA GLU A 179 20.03 26.21 7.46
C GLU A 179 21.02 25.68 6.42
N GLU A 180 22.17 25.15 6.85
CA GLU A 180 23.13 24.48 5.96
C GLU A 180 22.50 23.29 5.22
N MET A 181 21.76 22.44 5.95
CA MET A 181 21.08 21.27 5.38
C MET A 181 19.96 21.66 4.41
N GLN A 182 19.21 22.72 4.72
CA GLN A 182 18.18 23.29 3.85
C GLN A 182 18.78 23.84 2.55
N ALA A 183 19.87 24.61 2.66
CA ALA A 183 20.54 25.21 1.50
C ALA A 183 21.19 24.18 0.58
N THR A 184 21.77 23.11 1.16
CA THR A 184 22.46 22.06 0.40
C THR A 184 21.56 20.90 -0.04
N MET A 185 20.32 20.81 0.47
CA MET A 185 19.44 19.66 0.34
C MET A 185 20.05 18.33 0.83
N THR A 186 21.05 18.41 1.71
CA THR A 186 21.70 17.23 2.30
C THR A 186 21.50 17.23 3.81
N ALA A 187 21.32 16.06 4.40
CA ALA A 187 21.15 15.87 5.83
C ALA A 187 22.33 15.13 6.44
N ASP A 188 22.71 15.56 7.63
CA ASP A 188 23.57 14.82 8.56
C ASP A 188 22.67 14.12 9.58
N PHE A 189 22.92 12.84 9.85
CA PHE A 189 22.09 12.06 10.76
C PHE A 189 22.00 12.67 12.17
N GLU A 190 23.07 13.30 12.66
CA GLU A 190 23.10 13.87 14.02
C GLU A 190 22.08 15.00 14.21
N TYR A 191 21.80 15.75 13.14
CA TYR A 191 20.86 16.88 13.14
C TYR A 191 19.57 16.57 12.38
N LEU A 192 19.42 15.35 11.83
CA LEU A 192 18.33 14.96 10.95
C LEU A 192 16.95 15.14 11.61
N TRP A 193 16.85 14.84 12.90
CA TRP A 193 15.62 14.97 13.69
C TRP A 193 15.05 16.41 13.66
N ALA A 194 15.90 17.43 13.50
CA ALA A 194 15.49 18.83 13.46
C ALA A 194 14.85 19.25 12.11
N LEU A 195 14.94 18.41 11.08
CA LEU A 195 14.21 18.61 9.82
C LEU A 195 12.75 18.10 9.89
N PHE A 196 12.43 17.27 10.88
CA PHE A 196 11.16 16.57 11.00
C PHE A 196 10.25 17.23 12.03
N GLU A 197 9.63 18.36 11.66
CA GLU A 197 8.66 19.05 12.54
C GLU A 197 7.29 18.32 12.58
N PRO A 198 6.83 17.82 13.74
CA PRO A 198 5.50 17.25 13.90
C PRO A 198 4.37 18.15 13.41
N GLY A 199 3.39 17.55 12.73
CA GLY A 199 2.28 18.23 12.06
C GLY A 199 2.59 18.70 10.64
N LYS A 200 3.85 18.65 10.18
CA LYS A 200 4.19 18.90 8.77
C LYS A 200 3.89 17.70 7.89
N ILE A 201 3.72 17.99 6.60
CA ILE A 201 3.49 16.97 5.57
C ILE A 201 4.83 16.39 5.13
N MET A 202 4.86 15.07 5.07
CA MET A 202 5.98 14.26 4.65
C MET A 202 5.64 13.54 3.35
N VAL A 203 6.63 13.34 2.49
CA VAL A 203 6.52 12.65 1.20
C VAL A 203 7.15 11.27 1.31
N MET A 204 6.46 10.27 0.77
CA MET A 204 6.98 8.91 0.55
C MET A 204 6.84 8.58 -0.93
N GLU A 205 7.96 8.30 -1.57
CA GLU A 205 8.00 7.79 -2.95
C GLU A 205 8.00 6.26 -2.97
N ASN A 206 7.60 5.70 -4.11
CA ASN A 206 7.56 4.25 -4.34
C ASN A 206 6.80 3.49 -3.24
N PHE A 207 5.67 4.06 -2.79
CA PHE A 207 4.93 3.57 -1.63
C PHE A 207 4.50 2.10 -1.79
N ARG A 208 4.74 1.29 -0.75
CA ARG A 208 4.53 -0.18 -0.76
C ARG A 208 5.29 -0.91 -1.90
N GLY A 209 6.41 -0.36 -2.35
CA GLY A 209 7.20 -0.92 -3.45
C GLY A 209 6.59 -0.71 -4.84
N MET A 210 5.45 0.00 -4.93
CA MET A 210 4.85 0.34 -6.21
C MET A 210 5.57 1.55 -6.80
N LYS A 211 6.29 1.31 -7.89
CA LYS A 211 7.05 2.34 -8.60
C LYS A 211 6.16 3.52 -8.97
N ASP A 212 6.68 4.73 -8.85
CA ASP A 212 6.03 5.99 -9.24
C ASP A 212 4.78 6.37 -8.41
N LEU A 213 4.45 5.58 -7.37
CA LEU A 213 3.40 5.93 -6.42
C LEU A 213 3.96 6.81 -5.29
N THR A 214 3.70 8.11 -5.40
CA THR A 214 3.99 9.10 -4.34
C THR A 214 2.79 9.28 -3.41
N VAL A 215 3.01 9.25 -2.09
CA VAL A 215 1.98 9.54 -1.09
C VAL A 215 2.49 10.58 -0.09
N CYS A 216 1.57 11.36 0.47
CA CYS A 216 1.85 12.27 1.56
C CYS A 216 1.25 11.73 2.87
N ALA A 217 1.91 12.03 3.98
CA ALA A 217 1.43 11.72 5.32
C ALA A 217 1.76 12.87 6.28
N SER A 218 0.94 13.05 7.32
CA SER A 218 1.24 14.03 8.37
C SER A 218 2.17 13.39 9.39
N LEU A 219 3.29 14.05 9.71
CA LEU A 219 4.16 13.62 10.80
C LEU A 219 3.46 13.81 12.15
N VAL A 220 3.57 12.82 13.02
CA VAL A 220 2.96 12.82 14.36
C VAL A 220 4.03 12.84 15.44
N GLU A 221 5.04 11.99 15.30
CA GLU A 221 6.06 11.81 16.33
C GLU A 221 7.41 11.43 15.71
N VAL A 222 8.47 11.85 16.38
CA VAL A 222 9.86 11.59 16.05
C VAL A 222 10.53 11.04 17.30
N GLU A 223 11.10 9.84 17.20
CA GLU A 223 11.81 9.19 18.29
C GLU A 223 13.18 8.74 17.79
N GLU A 224 14.23 9.05 18.54
CA GLU A 224 15.55 8.48 18.31
C GLU A 224 15.69 7.20 19.15
N LEU A 225 16.08 6.10 18.51
CA LEU A 225 16.18 4.79 19.14
C LEU A 225 17.54 4.17 18.82
N THR A 226 18.05 3.40 19.78
CA THR A 226 19.25 2.59 19.60
C THR A 226 18.86 1.13 19.75
N ASP A 227 19.02 0.33 18.69
CA ASP A 227 18.74 -1.11 18.67
C ASP A 227 19.98 -1.85 18.15
N ASN A 228 20.49 -2.84 18.91
CA ASN A 228 21.72 -3.58 18.61
C ASN A 228 22.89 -2.67 18.16
N ASP A 229 23.18 -1.62 18.94
CA ASP A 229 24.22 -0.62 18.66
C ASP A 229 24.04 0.12 17.33
N LYS A 230 22.82 0.21 16.80
CA LYS A 230 22.52 1.02 15.61
C LYS A 230 21.48 2.06 15.96
N ARG A 231 21.88 3.33 15.84
CA ARG A 231 20.97 4.47 15.97
C ARG A 231 20.01 4.48 14.78
N GLN A 232 18.76 4.79 15.05
CA GLN A 232 17.74 4.99 14.03
C GLN A 232 16.78 6.09 14.46
N LEU A 233 16.33 6.87 13.50
CA LEU A 233 15.28 7.86 13.68
C LEU A 233 13.95 7.23 13.28
N ARG A 234 13.10 6.97 14.26
CA ARG A 234 11.75 6.44 14.07
C ARG A 234 10.78 7.61 13.89
N LEU A 235 10.07 7.60 12.77
CA LEU A 235 9.11 8.61 12.36
C LEU A 235 7.72 7.96 12.31
N THR A 236 6.81 8.42 13.18
CA THR A 236 5.41 8.00 13.13
C THR A 236 4.63 9.04 12.34
N VAL A 237 4.00 8.58 11.27
CA VAL A 237 3.17 9.39 10.38
C VAL A 237 1.73 8.88 10.40
N GLN A 238 0.80 9.73 9.98
CA GLN A 238 -0.59 9.36 9.80
C GLN A 238 -1.10 9.73 8.41
N THR A 239 -1.90 8.84 7.84
CA THR A 239 -2.68 9.06 6.61
C THR A 239 -4.17 8.99 6.95
N ILE A 240 -5.03 9.45 6.05
CA ILE A 240 -6.47 9.21 6.13
C ILE A 240 -6.81 7.97 5.31
N ASP A 241 -7.48 7.01 5.92
CA ASP A 241 -7.87 5.76 5.28
C ASP A 241 -9.32 5.40 5.64
N THR A 242 -9.85 4.34 5.02
CA THR A 242 -11.21 3.86 5.28
C THR A 242 -11.29 2.37 5.60
N THR A 243 -12.24 2.02 6.47
CA THR A 243 -12.75 0.66 6.61
C THR A 243 -14.26 0.68 6.48
N SER A 244 -14.76 0.21 5.34
CA SER A 244 -16.19 0.03 5.06
C SER A 244 -17.01 1.32 5.24
N GLY A 245 -16.57 2.43 4.64
CA GLY A 245 -17.29 3.71 4.64
C GLY A 245 -17.05 4.61 5.85
N LYS A 246 -16.25 4.18 6.83
CA LYS A 246 -15.79 5.03 7.94
C LYS A 246 -14.40 5.57 7.63
N TYR A 247 -14.19 6.87 7.82
CA TYR A 247 -12.91 7.53 7.55
C TYR A 247 -12.22 7.91 8.85
N GLY A 248 -10.94 7.61 8.95
CA GLY A 248 -10.14 7.90 10.15
C GLY A 248 -8.65 7.94 9.85
N TYR A 249 -7.87 8.25 10.88
CA TYR A 249 -6.42 8.32 10.75
C TYR A 249 -5.80 6.94 10.88
N HIS A 250 -4.91 6.57 9.97
CA HIS A 250 -4.13 5.36 10.02
C HIS A 250 -2.68 5.71 10.32
N LYS A 251 -2.16 5.27 11.48
CA LYS A 251 -0.78 5.51 11.88
C LYS A 251 0.16 4.45 11.32
N GLN A 252 1.30 4.88 10.82
CA GLN A 252 2.39 4.04 10.32
C GLN A 252 3.72 4.57 10.85
N THR A 253 4.69 3.67 10.96
CA THR A 253 6.03 4.01 11.42
C THR A 253 7.05 3.72 10.33
N ARG A 254 7.98 4.64 10.12
CA ARG A 254 9.13 4.52 9.23
C ARG A 254 10.40 4.73 10.05
N SER A 255 11.49 4.08 9.69
CA SER A 255 12.78 4.26 10.36
C SER A 255 13.84 4.65 9.35
N ILE A 256 14.60 5.69 9.68
CA ILE A 256 15.83 6.06 8.98
C ILE A 256 16.98 5.55 9.82
N ARG A 257 17.80 4.65 9.27
CA ARG A 257 18.98 4.13 9.96
C ARG A 257 20.09 5.19 9.96
N SER A 258 20.92 5.20 10.98
CA SER A 258 22.10 6.06 11.00
C SER A 258 23.00 5.79 9.80
N PHE A 259 23.48 6.86 9.18
CA PHE A 259 24.42 6.84 8.07
C PHE A 259 25.64 7.71 8.40
N VAL A 260 26.74 7.47 7.71
CA VAL A 260 27.98 8.23 7.87
C VAL A 260 28.10 9.24 6.74
N GLY A 261 28.39 10.49 7.09
CA GLY A 261 28.47 11.58 6.14
C GLY A 261 27.10 12.23 5.89
N LYS A 262 26.92 12.77 4.69
CA LYS A 262 25.71 13.48 4.31
C LYS A 262 24.93 12.68 3.26
N GLU A 263 23.63 12.56 3.44
CA GLU A 263 22.71 11.99 2.43
C GLU A 263 21.81 13.07 1.86
N HIS A 264 21.37 12.92 0.62
CA HIS A 264 20.40 13.85 0.05
C HIS A 264 19.03 13.64 0.71
N VAL A 265 18.35 14.73 1.09
CA VAL A 265 17.10 14.66 1.88
C VAL A 265 16.02 13.89 1.12
N CYS A 266 15.92 14.04 -0.21
CA CYS A 266 14.92 13.35 -1.01
C CYS A 266 15.22 11.86 -1.23
N ASP A 267 16.43 11.39 -0.89
CA ASP A 267 16.80 9.96 -1.01
C ASP A 267 16.41 9.16 0.25
N LEU A 268 15.99 9.86 1.31
CA LEU A 268 15.48 9.26 2.53
C LEU A 268 14.12 8.57 2.27
N VAL A 269 13.81 7.55 3.08
CA VAL A 269 12.55 6.79 3.01
C VAL A 269 11.29 7.67 3.20
N LEU A 270 11.48 8.80 3.88
CA LEU A 270 10.46 9.80 4.20
C LEU A 270 11.16 11.14 4.34
N TYR A 271 10.62 12.21 3.74
CA TYR A 271 11.21 13.56 3.85
C TYR A 271 10.14 14.66 3.86
N PRO A 272 10.42 15.86 4.39
CA PRO A 272 9.43 16.95 4.43
C PRO A 272 9.07 17.46 3.03
N LEU A 273 7.78 17.73 2.79
CA LEU A 273 7.26 18.17 1.49
C LEU A 273 7.94 19.43 0.94
N SER A 274 8.48 20.30 1.80
CA SER A 274 9.22 21.50 1.41
C SER A 274 10.47 21.22 0.58
N TYR A 275 11.04 20.01 0.65
CA TYR A 275 12.21 19.60 -0.13
C TYR A 275 11.84 19.01 -1.50
N HIS A 276 10.56 18.72 -1.74
CA HIS A 276 10.13 18.18 -3.02
C HIS A 276 10.18 19.26 -4.12
N LYS A 277 10.90 18.99 -5.22
CA LYS A 277 11.13 19.93 -6.33
C LYS A 277 9.83 20.57 -6.85
N ASP A 278 8.79 19.76 -7.04
CA ASP A 278 7.49 20.19 -7.57
C ASP A 278 6.39 20.13 -6.51
N SER A 279 6.68 20.57 -5.28
CA SER A 279 5.77 20.45 -4.11
C SER A 279 4.36 20.98 -4.38
N GLN A 280 4.22 22.15 -5.03
CA GLN A 280 2.91 22.73 -5.36
C GLN A 280 2.09 21.87 -6.33
N GLU A 281 2.74 21.27 -7.33
CA GLU A 281 2.05 20.42 -8.30
C GLU A 281 1.71 19.06 -7.69
N LEU A 282 2.62 18.54 -6.85
CA LEU A 282 2.37 17.35 -6.06
C LEU A 282 1.15 17.55 -5.16
N GLU A 283 1.06 18.67 -4.43
CA GLU A 283 -0.08 19.00 -3.58
C GLU A 283 -1.40 18.98 -4.35
N LYS A 284 -1.47 19.70 -5.49
CA LYS A 284 -2.67 19.73 -6.34
C LYS A 284 -3.08 18.32 -6.80
N ARG A 285 -2.12 17.55 -7.31
CA ARG A 285 -2.36 16.18 -7.79
C ARG A 285 -2.87 15.28 -6.66
N LEU A 286 -2.24 15.34 -5.49
CA LEU A 286 -2.61 14.49 -4.36
C LEU A 286 -3.93 14.89 -3.71
N VAL A 287 -4.26 16.18 -3.67
CA VAL A 287 -5.60 16.66 -3.27
C VAL A 287 -6.66 16.14 -4.24
N SER A 288 -6.41 16.21 -5.55
CA SER A 288 -7.31 15.63 -6.56
C SER A 288 -7.48 14.12 -6.37
N ARG A 289 -6.39 13.40 -6.12
CA ARG A 289 -6.43 11.96 -5.81
C ARG A 289 -7.20 11.68 -4.52
N GLY A 290 -7.05 12.51 -3.48
CA GLY A 290 -7.81 12.39 -2.24
C GLY A 290 -9.32 12.50 -2.46
N ARG A 291 -9.76 13.40 -3.36
CA ARG A 291 -11.17 13.50 -3.75
C ARG A 291 -11.65 12.24 -4.48
N GLU A 292 -10.83 11.69 -5.38
CA GLU A 292 -11.16 10.43 -6.06
C GLU A 292 -11.14 9.23 -5.10
N PHE A 293 -10.24 9.20 -4.11
CA PHE A 293 -10.24 8.21 -3.03
C PHE A 293 -11.58 8.19 -2.32
N ILE A 294 -12.06 9.33 -1.82
CA ILE A 294 -13.36 9.44 -1.14
C ILE A 294 -14.50 8.91 -2.02
N LYS A 295 -14.53 9.31 -3.29
CA LYS A 295 -15.56 8.89 -4.24
C LYS A 295 -15.54 7.38 -4.48
N LEU A 296 -14.35 6.79 -4.65
CA LEU A 296 -14.19 5.36 -4.92
C LEU A 296 -14.34 4.48 -3.67
N SER A 297 -14.16 5.06 -2.49
CA SER A 297 -14.19 4.36 -1.20
C SER A 297 -15.47 4.57 -0.40
N SER A 298 -16.44 5.27 -0.99
CA SER A 298 -17.72 5.60 -0.38
C SER A 298 -18.51 4.34 -0.06
N GLY A 299 -18.61 3.98 1.22
CA GLY A 299 -19.51 2.98 1.79
C GLY A 299 -19.75 1.73 0.92
N ASP A 300 -20.93 1.68 0.32
CA ASP A 300 -21.42 0.53 -0.46
C ASP A 300 -21.07 0.57 -1.96
N CYS A 301 -20.28 1.54 -2.41
CA CYS A 301 -19.85 1.63 -3.80
C CYS A 301 -18.77 0.59 -4.12
N PHE A 302 -18.80 0.14 -5.37
CA PHE A 302 -17.78 -0.69 -5.99
C PHE A 302 -17.59 -0.24 -7.43
N HIS A 303 -16.39 -0.47 -7.97
CA HIS A 303 -16.03 0.02 -9.29
C HIS A 303 -15.34 -1.06 -10.12
N HIS A 304 -15.94 -1.39 -11.25
CA HIS A 304 -15.29 -2.16 -12.31
C HIS A 304 -14.35 -1.20 -13.08
N ARG A 305 -13.07 -1.55 -13.13
CA ARG A 305 -12.00 -0.73 -13.73
C ARG A 305 -11.03 -1.60 -14.51
N GLU A 306 -10.36 -0.98 -15.47
CA GLU A 306 -9.10 -1.48 -16.00
C GLU A 306 -7.96 -0.89 -15.19
N TYR A 307 -6.86 -1.64 -15.08
CA TYR A 307 -5.71 -1.26 -14.29
C TYR A 307 -4.42 -1.35 -15.10
N GLU A 308 -3.62 -0.30 -15.00
CA GLU A 308 -2.34 -0.14 -15.70
C GLU A 308 -1.26 0.17 -14.67
N GLY A 309 -0.52 -0.86 -14.26
CA GLY A 309 0.55 -0.73 -13.29
C GLY A 309 0.69 -1.92 -12.35
N LYS A 310 1.53 -1.71 -11.33
CA LYS A 310 1.83 -2.71 -10.31
C LYS A 310 0.77 -2.72 -9.21
N ALA A 311 0.45 -3.89 -8.69
CA ALA A 311 -0.44 -4.04 -7.54
C ALA A 311 0.34 -4.60 -6.34
N PHE A 312 -0.01 -4.17 -5.13
CA PHE A 312 0.46 -4.81 -3.91
C PHE A 312 -0.42 -6.03 -3.61
N VAL A 313 0.14 -7.24 -3.60
CA VAL A 313 -0.63 -8.47 -3.36
C VAL A 313 -0.42 -8.98 -1.95
N ASN A 314 -1.52 -9.35 -1.29
CA ASN A 314 -1.50 -9.77 0.10
C ASN A 314 -0.63 -11.01 0.32
N GLY A 315 0.25 -10.97 1.32
CA GLY A 315 1.13 -12.09 1.65
C GLY A 315 2.27 -12.32 0.65
N SER A 316 2.54 -11.35 -0.24
CA SER A 316 3.66 -11.38 -1.18
C SER A 316 4.54 -10.15 -0.98
N ASP A 317 5.86 -10.36 -0.97
CA ASP A 317 6.84 -9.27 -1.01
C ASP A 317 6.98 -8.67 -2.42
N MET A 318 6.33 -9.28 -3.42
CA MET A 318 6.36 -8.82 -4.80
C MET A 318 5.15 -7.95 -5.12
N THR A 319 5.39 -6.92 -5.93
CA THR A 319 4.34 -6.11 -6.57
C THR A 319 4.17 -6.57 -8.03
N PRO A 320 3.33 -7.58 -8.32
CA PRO A 320 3.17 -8.10 -9.67
C PRO A 320 2.57 -7.06 -10.61
N ASP A 321 2.90 -7.20 -11.88
CA ASP A 321 2.33 -6.39 -12.95
C ASP A 321 0.87 -6.81 -13.23
N TRP A 322 -0.02 -5.84 -13.17
CA TRP A 322 -1.45 -5.98 -13.44
C TRP A 322 -1.86 -5.19 -14.69
N GLU A 323 -0.91 -4.84 -15.56
CA GLU A 323 -1.14 -4.16 -16.83
C GLU A 323 -2.30 -4.75 -17.65
N GLY A 324 -3.24 -3.90 -18.03
CA GLY A 324 -4.40 -4.24 -18.85
C GLY A 324 -5.40 -5.19 -18.18
N LYS A 325 -5.27 -5.47 -16.88
CA LYS A 325 -6.22 -6.36 -16.18
C LYS A 325 -7.49 -5.62 -15.80
N ARG A 326 -8.62 -6.32 -15.94
CA ARG A 326 -9.89 -5.88 -15.34
C ARG A 326 -9.94 -6.27 -13.87
N ILE A 327 -10.32 -5.31 -13.04
CA ILE A 327 -10.34 -5.43 -11.57
C ILE A 327 -11.66 -4.91 -10.99
N MET A 328 -12.00 -5.40 -9.80
CA MET A 328 -13.03 -4.80 -8.97
C MET A 328 -12.39 -4.06 -7.80
N VAL A 329 -12.64 -2.77 -7.69
CA VAL A 329 -12.26 -1.92 -6.56
C VAL A 329 -13.46 -1.85 -5.61
N ASP A 330 -13.31 -2.33 -4.38
CA ASP A 330 -14.39 -2.37 -3.39
C ASP A 330 -13.83 -2.45 -1.96
N CYS A 331 -14.16 -1.47 -1.12
CA CYS A 331 -13.73 -1.43 0.28
C CYS A 331 -14.26 -2.60 1.12
N ALA A 332 -15.38 -3.23 0.72
CA ALA A 332 -15.90 -4.42 1.39
C ALA A 332 -14.93 -5.61 1.32
N LEU A 333 -14.00 -5.62 0.36
CA LEU A 333 -12.95 -6.64 0.26
C LEU A 333 -12.07 -6.70 1.52
N ASN A 334 -11.98 -5.62 2.31
CA ASN A 334 -11.27 -5.64 3.59
C ASN A 334 -11.83 -6.69 4.58
N LYS A 335 -13.09 -7.14 4.42
CA LYS A 335 -13.69 -8.21 5.24
C LYS A 335 -13.03 -9.58 5.06
N ILE A 336 -12.44 -9.82 3.88
CA ILE A 336 -11.82 -11.11 3.52
C ILE A 336 -10.29 -11.04 3.47
N GLN A 337 -9.73 -9.85 3.71
CA GLN A 337 -8.28 -9.66 3.79
C GLN A 337 -7.73 -10.04 5.16
N SER A 338 -6.44 -10.37 5.20
CA SER A 338 -5.74 -10.53 6.46
C SER A 338 -5.81 -9.21 7.27
N PRO A 339 -6.11 -9.26 8.58
CA PRO A 339 -6.10 -8.08 9.44
C PRO A 339 -4.76 -7.33 9.47
N SER A 340 -3.66 -7.98 9.07
CA SER A 340 -2.34 -7.35 8.97
C SER A 340 -2.22 -6.36 7.80
N VAL A 341 -3.05 -6.52 6.76
CA VAL A 341 -3.02 -5.66 5.57
C VAL A 341 -4.08 -4.57 5.64
N VAL A 342 -5.18 -4.82 6.36
CA VAL A 342 -6.26 -3.86 6.54
C VAL A 342 -5.77 -2.66 7.36
N PRO A 343 -6.02 -1.41 6.90
CA PRO A 343 -5.63 -0.23 7.64
C PRO A 343 -6.34 -0.17 8.98
N LYS A 344 -5.55 -0.05 10.05
CA LYS A 344 -6.05 0.19 11.41
C LYS A 344 -6.33 1.68 11.56
N ILE A 345 -7.57 2.09 11.36
CA ILE A 345 -7.99 3.49 11.48
C ILE A 345 -8.42 3.82 12.92
N VAL A 346 -8.08 5.01 13.37
CA VAL A 346 -8.52 5.61 14.63
C VAL A 346 -9.35 6.86 14.37
N ARG A 347 -10.21 7.20 15.33
CA ARG A 347 -11.07 8.37 15.25
C ARG A 347 -10.27 9.66 15.40
N GLY A 348 -10.80 10.74 14.86
CA GLY A 348 -10.22 12.07 14.94
C GLY A 348 -10.50 12.78 16.27
N ARG A 349 -10.39 14.12 16.25
CA ARG A 349 -10.67 14.98 17.42
C ARG A 349 -12.07 14.68 17.98
N ARG A 350 -12.21 14.78 19.30
CA ARG A 350 -13.46 14.45 20.04
C ARG A 350 -13.95 13.01 19.83
N ASN A 351 -13.07 12.11 19.41
CA ASN A 351 -13.38 10.70 19.23
C ASN A 351 -14.50 10.44 18.20
N SER A 352 -14.56 11.26 17.14
CA SER A 352 -15.50 11.12 16.02
C SER A 352 -14.80 10.65 14.74
N TRP A 353 -15.55 9.94 13.88
CA TRP A 353 -15.09 9.64 12.52
C TRP A 353 -14.98 10.92 11.69
N LEU A 354 -14.11 10.92 10.69
CA LEU A 354 -13.96 12.04 9.77
C LEU A 354 -15.14 12.08 8.81
N ASP A 355 -15.64 13.28 8.56
CA ASP A 355 -16.70 13.52 7.58
C ASP A 355 -16.05 13.77 6.21
N PRO A 356 -16.22 12.86 5.24
CA PRO A 356 -15.56 12.95 3.93
C PRO A 356 -15.92 14.23 3.16
N GLU A 357 -17.11 14.81 3.38
CA GLU A 357 -17.55 16.03 2.71
C GLU A 357 -16.93 17.30 3.30
N LYS A 358 -16.38 17.21 4.52
CA LYS A 358 -15.80 18.35 5.26
C LYS A 358 -14.27 18.29 5.35
N LEU A 359 -13.62 17.38 4.64
CA LEU A 359 -12.16 17.27 4.64
C LEU A 359 -11.54 18.52 4.01
N THR A 360 -10.57 19.10 4.71
CA THR A 360 -9.76 20.21 4.21
C THR A 360 -8.77 19.73 3.14
N ASP A 361 -8.22 20.65 2.33
CA ASP A 361 -7.20 20.27 1.33
C ASP A 361 -5.96 19.61 1.96
N LYS A 362 -5.55 20.04 3.17
CA LYS A 362 -4.47 19.40 3.92
C LYS A 362 -4.79 17.95 4.33
N GLU A 363 -6.06 17.66 4.60
CA GLU A 363 -6.53 16.31 4.92
C GLU A 363 -6.65 15.46 3.65
N LEU A 364 -7.20 16.02 2.57
CA LEU A 364 -7.28 15.36 1.26
C LEU A 364 -5.89 14.98 0.74
N LEU A 365 -4.88 15.81 0.99
CA LEU A 365 -3.48 15.57 0.64
C LEU A 365 -2.90 14.29 1.27
N ILE A 366 -3.36 13.92 2.48
CA ILE A 366 -2.89 12.73 3.21
C ILE A 366 -3.82 11.53 3.10
N CYS A 367 -4.84 11.58 2.25
CA CYS A 367 -5.67 10.42 1.95
C CYS A 367 -4.84 9.29 1.32
N SER A 368 -5.23 8.05 1.60
CA SER A 368 -4.59 6.86 1.03
C SER A 368 -4.53 6.95 -0.49
N GLY A 369 -3.35 6.67 -1.05
CA GLY A 369 -3.17 6.58 -2.51
C GLY A 369 -3.61 5.25 -3.11
N THR A 370 -4.07 4.31 -2.29
CA THR A 370 -4.43 2.95 -2.72
C THR A 370 -5.80 2.53 -2.23
N LEU A 371 -6.41 1.62 -2.98
CA LEU A 371 -7.70 1.01 -2.64
C LEU A 371 -7.61 -0.52 -2.71
N PRO A 372 -8.38 -1.24 -1.88
CA PRO A 372 -8.48 -2.68 -1.98
C PRO A 372 -9.16 -3.08 -3.29
N ALA A 373 -8.57 -4.03 -4.00
CA ALA A 373 -9.08 -4.54 -5.26
C ALA A 373 -8.76 -6.01 -5.48
N ILE A 374 -9.55 -6.65 -6.34
CA ILE A 374 -9.33 -8.01 -6.80
C ILE A 374 -9.18 -8.05 -8.31
N ALA A 375 -8.21 -8.82 -8.79
CA ALA A 375 -8.11 -9.15 -10.21
C ALA A 375 -9.21 -10.14 -10.59
N LEU A 376 -10.04 -9.78 -11.57
CA LEU A 376 -11.16 -10.61 -12.02
C LEU A 376 -10.67 -11.93 -12.67
N LEU A 377 -9.48 -11.88 -13.27
CA LEU A 377 -8.78 -13.06 -13.75
C LEU A 377 -7.83 -13.59 -12.66
N GLY A 378 -8.06 -14.82 -12.23
CA GLY A 378 -7.21 -15.51 -11.24
C GLY A 378 -7.50 -15.15 -9.78
N GLY A 379 -8.43 -14.21 -9.51
CA GLY A 379 -8.96 -13.96 -8.17
C GLY A 379 -7.94 -13.44 -7.15
N LYS A 380 -6.85 -12.81 -7.60
CA LYS A 380 -5.80 -12.29 -6.71
C LYS A 380 -6.25 -11.00 -6.04
N LEU A 381 -6.19 -10.98 -4.71
CA LEU A 381 -6.59 -9.87 -3.86
C LEU A 381 -5.39 -9.00 -3.46
N GLY A 382 -5.56 -7.68 -3.45
CA GLY A 382 -4.48 -6.76 -3.13
C GLY A 382 -4.94 -5.31 -2.99
N ALA A 383 -3.98 -4.40 -3.05
CA ALA A 383 -4.20 -2.96 -3.10
C ALA A 383 -3.62 -2.38 -4.40
N VAL A 384 -4.38 -1.48 -5.03
CA VAL A 384 -4.07 -0.86 -6.31
C VAL A 384 -3.95 0.65 -6.15
N ALA A 385 -3.07 1.28 -6.93
CA ALA A 385 -2.91 2.74 -6.95
C ALA A 385 -4.09 3.40 -7.66
N ILE A 386 -4.63 4.48 -7.08
CA ILE A 386 -5.78 5.19 -7.68
C ILE A 386 -5.39 5.82 -9.03
N ASP A 387 -4.16 6.31 -9.14
CA ASP A 387 -3.63 6.99 -10.33
C ASP A 387 -3.57 6.06 -11.57
N CYS A 388 -3.56 4.74 -11.32
CA CYS A 388 -3.47 3.68 -12.33
C CYS A 388 -4.84 3.10 -12.73
N LEU A 389 -5.94 3.64 -12.20
CA LEU A 389 -7.30 3.21 -12.56
C LEU A 389 -7.73 3.83 -13.88
N ARG A 390 -8.34 3.02 -14.74
CA ARG A 390 -8.93 3.43 -16.02
C ARG A 390 -10.39 2.97 -16.13
N PRO A 391 -11.26 3.74 -16.80
CA PRO A 391 -12.57 3.24 -17.19
C PRO A 391 -12.44 1.98 -18.04
N VAL A 392 -13.35 1.03 -17.86
CA VAL A 392 -13.36 -0.20 -18.66
C VAL A 392 -13.70 0.12 -20.11
N GLN A 393 -12.87 -0.35 -21.04
CA GLN A 393 -13.13 -0.28 -22.46
C GLN A 393 -13.89 -1.53 -22.89
N TRP A 394 -15.21 -1.40 -23.03
CA TRP A 394 -16.07 -2.47 -23.52
C TRP A 394 -15.90 -2.60 -25.03
N ARG A 395 -15.72 -3.83 -25.51
CA ARG A 395 -15.53 -4.11 -26.93
C ARG A 395 -16.85 -3.96 -27.68
N ASP A 396 -16.78 -3.50 -28.92
CA ASP A 396 -17.93 -3.54 -29.82
C ASP A 396 -18.09 -4.95 -30.40
N ILE A 397 -19.18 -5.59 -30.05
CA ILE A 397 -19.48 -7.00 -30.32
C ILE A 397 -20.18 -7.15 -31.67
N SER A 398 -20.58 -6.05 -32.31
CA SER A 398 -21.04 -6.07 -33.70
C SER A 398 -19.97 -6.69 -34.62
N VAL A 399 -18.69 -6.48 -34.30
CA VAL A 399 -17.53 -7.10 -34.97
C VAL A 399 -17.37 -8.58 -34.56
N ALA A 400 -17.66 -8.91 -33.30
CA ALA A 400 -17.54 -10.24 -32.75
C ALA A 400 -18.57 -11.23 -33.33
N LYS A 401 -19.80 -10.78 -33.67
CA LYS A 401 -20.85 -11.63 -34.27
C LYS A 401 -20.43 -12.34 -35.58
N ASN A 402 -19.30 -11.93 -36.18
CA ASN A 402 -18.69 -12.52 -37.37
C ASN A 402 -17.43 -13.37 -37.07
N VAL A 403 -17.20 -13.80 -35.82
CA VAL A 403 -16.09 -14.71 -35.49
C VAL A 403 -16.58 -16.14 -35.61
N GLY A 404 -15.90 -16.95 -36.43
CA GLY A 404 -16.33 -18.26 -36.91
C GLY A 404 -16.76 -19.24 -35.81
N LEU A 405 -18.04 -19.18 -35.48
CA LEU A 405 -18.76 -20.16 -34.69
C LEU A 405 -19.60 -21.02 -35.64
N ALA A 406 -20.09 -22.17 -35.17
CA ALA A 406 -21.00 -23.01 -35.94
C ALA A 406 -22.24 -22.21 -36.39
N ASP A 407 -22.86 -22.58 -37.53
CA ASP A 407 -23.94 -21.83 -38.18
C ASP A 407 -25.15 -21.51 -37.25
N ASN A 408 -25.36 -22.31 -36.19
CA ASN A 408 -26.46 -22.15 -35.23
C ASN A 408 -26.09 -21.36 -33.96
N THR A 409 -24.88 -20.80 -33.86
CA THR A 409 -24.40 -20.21 -32.59
C THR A 409 -25.03 -18.85 -32.31
N LYS A 410 -25.40 -18.10 -33.34
CA LYS A 410 -26.11 -16.83 -33.19
C LYS A 410 -27.46 -17.00 -32.50
N GLU A 411 -28.24 -17.99 -32.92
CA GLU A 411 -29.53 -18.34 -32.30
C GLU A 411 -29.33 -18.77 -30.83
N LYS A 412 -28.29 -19.57 -30.56
CA LYS A 412 -27.92 -19.98 -29.19
C LYS A 412 -27.57 -18.77 -28.32
N ILE A 413 -26.78 -17.83 -28.85
CA ILE A 413 -26.43 -16.58 -28.16
C ILE A 413 -27.70 -15.77 -27.91
N GLU A 414 -28.58 -15.58 -28.90
CA GLU A 414 -29.84 -14.84 -28.73
C GLU A 414 -30.73 -15.47 -27.66
N LYS A 415 -30.88 -16.80 -27.67
CA LYS A 415 -31.63 -17.54 -26.65
C LYS A 415 -31.03 -17.36 -25.26
N VAL A 416 -29.71 -17.55 -25.12
CA VAL A 416 -29.01 -17.35 -23.85
C VAL A 416 -29.13 -15.89 -23.40
N MET A 417 -28.97 -14.93 -24.30
CA MET A 417 -29.08 -13.49 -24.02
C MET A 417 -30.47 -13.09 -23.55
N ASN A 418 -31.53 -13.70 -24.09
CA ASN A 418 -32.88 -13.46 -23.62
C ASN A 418 -33.06 -13.96 -22.19
N VAL A 419 -32.58 -15.18 -21.88
CA VAL A 419 -32.59 -15.72 -20.52
C VAL A 419 -31.74 -14.86 -19.58
N THR A 420 -30.52 -14.47 -20.00
CA THR A 420 -29.62 -13.68 -19.16
C THR A 420 -30.23 -12.32 -18.81
N LYS A 421 -30.81 -11.62 -19.79
CA LYS A 421 -31.45 -10.31 -19.60
C LYS A 421 -32.60 -10.37 -18.60
N THR A 422 -33.39 -11.45 -18.64
CA THR A 422 -34.47 -11.65 -17.67
C THR A 422 -33.97 -12.08 -16.30
N SER A 423 -32.84 -12.77 -16.19
CA SER A 423 -32.38 -13.36 -14.93
C SER A 423 -31.64 -12.41 -13.98
N PHE A 424 -31.04 -11.31 -14.47
CA PHE A 424 -30.30 -10.41 -13.57
C PHE A 424 -31.25 -9.70 -12.59
N GLY A 425 -30.88 -9.70 -11.30
CA GLY A 425 -31.66 -9.07 -10.23
C GLY A 425 -32.74 -9.96 -9.61
N HIS A 426 -32.91 -11.19 -10.12
CA HIS A 426 -33.74 -12.19 -9.46
C HIS A 426 -33.08 -12.72 -8.18
N GLN A 427 -33.89 -13.15 -7.23
CA GLN A 427 -33.42 -13.81 -5.99
C GLN A 427 -32.81 -15.19 -6.30
N GLU A 428 -33.32 -15.85 -7.33
CA GLU A 428 -32.84 -17.14 -7.80
C GLU A 428 -31.61 -16.99 -8.70
N SER A 429 -30.64 -17.85 -8.51
CA SER A 429 -29.43 -17.88 -9.33
C SER A 429 -29.69 -18.59 -10.65
N THR A 430 -29.00 -18.15 -11.69
CA THR A 430 -29.10 -18.73 -13.03
C THR A 430 -27.78 -19.39 -13.38
N VAL A 431 -27.81 -20.70 -13.57
CA VAL A 431 -26.64 -21.49 -13.96
C VAL A 431 -26.82 -21.97 -15.39
N ILE A 432 -25.88 -21.60 -16.26
CA ILE A 432 -25.86 -21.96 -17.68
C ILE A 432 -24.62 -22.81 -17.95
N LEU A 433 -24.83 -24.00 -18.51
CA LEU A 433 -23.76 -24.93 -18.86
C LEU A 433 -23.55 -24.95 -20.38
N PHE A 434 -22.35 -24.59 -20.80
CA PHE A 434 -21.88 -24.73 -22.17
C PHE A 434 -21.02 -25.99 -22.28
N HIS A 435 -21.43 -26.92 -23.14
CA HIS A 435 -20.73 -28.18 -23.31
C HIS A 435 -20.50 -28.50 -24.79
N GLY A 436 -19.43 -29.24 -25.11
CA GLY A 436 -19.04 -29.53 -26.49
C GLY A 436 -17.53 -29.66 -26.62
N ASP A 437 -17.00 -29.86 -27.81
CA ASP A 437 -15.57 -30.13 -27.97
C ASP A 437 -14.68 -28.94 -27.57
N THR A 438 -13.41 -29.22 -27.32
CA THR A 438 -12.39 -28.19 -27.08
C THR A 438 -12.35 -27.21 -28.25
N ASN A 439 -12.22 -25.91 -27.96
CA ASN A 439 -12.19 -24.84 -28.96
C ASN A 439 -13.48 -24.63 -29.80
N SER A 440 -14.62 -25.16 -29.39
CA SER A 440 -15.93 -24.88 -30.04
C SER A 440 -16.50 -23.47 -29.78
N GLY A 441 -15.69 -22.54 -29.23
CA GLY A 441 -16.10 -21.16 -28.98
C GLY A 441 -16.86 -20.91 -27.68
N LYS A 442 -16.97 -21.91 -26.79
CA LYS A 442 -17.69 -21.81 -25.50
C LYS A 442 -17.23 -20.63 -24.64
N LYS A 443 -15.91 -20.54 -24.37
CA LYS A 443 -15.31 -19.46 -23.57
C LYS A 443 -15.57 -18.09 -24.18
N TRP A 444 -15.30 -17.98 -25.48
CA TRP A 444 -15.46 -16.74 -26.22
C TRP A 444 -16.92 -16.26 -26.21
N THR A 445 -17.88 -17.19 -26.24
CA THR A 445 -19.31 -16.86 -26.14
C THR A 445 -19.67 -16.26 -24.77
N VAL A 446 -19.09 -16.76 -23.68
CA VAL A 446 -19.29 -16.16 -22.34
C VAL A 446 -18.72 -14.74 -22.29
N GLU A 447 -17.53 -14.52 -22.87
CA GLU A 447 -16.92 -13.18 -22.95
C GLU A 447 -17.80 -12.23 -23.75
N VAL A 448 -18.32 -12.67 -24.91
CA VAL A 448 -19.25 -11.88 -25.74
C VAL A 448 -20.52 -11.50 -25.00
N ILE A 449 -21.13 -12.45 -24.29
CA ILE A 449 -22.33 -12.18 -23.47
C ILE A 449 -22.00 -11.14 -22.39
N ALA A 450 -20.85 -11.26 -21.73
CA ALA A 450 -20.45 -10.32 -20.69
C ALA A 450 -20.18 -8.91 -21.21
N GLU A 451 -19.54 -8.79 -22.38
CA GLU A 451 -19.32 -7.51 -23.05
C GLU A 451 -20.66 -6.84 -23.41
N GLU A 452 -21.62 -7.61 -23.95
CA GLU A 452 -22.91 -7.09 -24.44
C GLU A 452 -23.75 -6.58 -23.26
N LEU A 453 -23.67 -7.30 -22.15
CA LEU A 453 -24.35 -6.94 -20.90
C LEU A 453 -23.57 -5.91 -20.08
N ARG A 454 -22.34 -5.56 -20.48
CA ARG A 454 -21.40 -4.71 -19.72
C ARG A 454 -21.23 -5.17 -18.28
N ARG A 455 -21.05 -6.48 -18.08
CA ARG A 455 -20.87 -7.11 -16.76
C ARG A 455 -19.45 -7.64 -16.56
N PRO A 456 -18.86 -7.47 -15.36
CA PRO A 456 -17.56 -8.05 -15.06
C PRO A 456 -17.65 -9.58 -15.06
N VAL A 457 -16.61 -10.25 -15.55
CA VAL A 457 -16.49 -11.72 -15.53
C VAL A 457 -15.49 -12.11 -14.45
N PHE A 458 -15.97 -12.73 -13.37
CA PHE A 458 -15.11 -13.25 -12.32
C PHE A 458 -14.78 -14.71 -12.59
N ASN A 459 -13.53 -14.99 -12.97
CA ASN A 459 -13.09 -16.35 -13.26
C ASN A 459 -12.76 -17.07 -11.96
N VAL A 460 -13.62 -18.03 -11.60
CA VAL A 460 -13.45 -18.88 -10.44
C VAL A 460 -12.69 -20.12 -10.91
N SER A 461 -11.45 -20.23 -10.46
CA SER A 461 -10.71 -21.49 -10.61
C SER A 461 -11.41 -22.53 -9.75
N PRO A 462 -11.96 -23.61 -10.34
CA PRO A 462 -12.91 -24.45 -9.64
C PRO A 462 -12.34 -25.05 -8.36
N LEU A 463 -11.04 -25.39 -8.30
CA LEU A 463 -10.44 -26.08 -7.16
C LEU A 463 -8.92 -25.85 -7.11
N SER A 464 -8.33 -25.47 -5.98
CA SER A 464 -6.91 -25.78 -5.63
C SER A 464 -6.81 -27.14 -4.92
N ASN A 465 -7.91 -27.60 -4.31
CA ASN A 465 -8.07 -28.91 -3.69
C ASN A 465 -9.45 -29.51 -4.08
N PRO A 466 -9.54 -30.73 -4.60
CA PRO A 466 -10.80 -31.32 -5.06
C PRO A 466 -11.80 -31.75 -3.98
N GLN A 467 -11.55 -31.37 -2.73
CA GLN A 467 -12.47 -31.48 -1.59
C GLN A 467 -12.95 -30.11 -1.08
N SER A 468 -12.53 -28.99 -1.69
CA SER A 468 -12.85 -27.65 -1.21
C SER A 468 -13.70 -26.89 -2.21
N SER A 469 -14.83 -26.34 -1.77
CA SER A 469 -15.63 -25.39 -2.52
C SER A 469 -14.87 -24.08 -2.83
N PRO A 470 -15.28 -23.32 -3.88
CA PRO A 470 -15.00 -21.89 -3.94
C PRO A 470 -15.38 -21.24 -2.60
N SER A 471 -14.53 -20.38 -2.08
CA SER A 471 -14.79 -19.75 -0.79
C SER A 471 -16.12 -18.98 -0.81
N ASN A 472 -16.92 -19.09 0.26
CA ASN A 472 -18.26 -18.48 0.36
C ASN A 472 -18.31 -16.99 -0.04
N TRP A 473 -17.24 -16.23 0.21
CA TRP A 473 -17.15 -14.83 -0.18
C TRP A 473 -17.25 -14.62 -1.70
N THR A 474 -16.79 -15.58 -2.51
CA THR A 474 -16.83 -15.49 -3.99
C THR A 474 -18.25 -15.24 -4.48
N TYR A 475 -19.20 -16.00 -3.94
CA TYR A 475 -20.61 -15.90 -4.32
C TYR A 475 -21.22 -14.58 -3.86
N GLU A 476 -20.91 -14.17 -2.62
CA GLU A 476 -21.36 -12.89 -2.05
C GLU A 476 -20.90 -11.71 -2.92
N PHE A 477 -19.63 -11.69 -3.32
CA PHE A 477 -19.07 -10.61 -4.12
C PHE A 477 -19.52 -10.65 -5.59
N CYS A 478 -19.69 -11.83 -6.20
CA CYS A 478 -20.29 -11.93 -7.53
C CYS A 478 -21.71 -11.35 -7.53
N ASN A 479 -22.53 -11.67 -6.53
CA ASN A 479 -23.87 -11.09 -6.39
C ASN A 479 -23.80 -9.57 -6.15
N ARG A 480 -22.96 -9.11 -5.22
CA ARG A 480 -22.77 -7.69 -4.90
C ARG A 480 -22.40 -6.86 -6.13
N TRP A 481 -21.48 -7.35 -6.94
CA TRP A 481 -21.01 -6.64 -8.14
C TRP A 481 -21.92 -6.82 -9.36
N GLY A 482 -22.92 -7.71 -9.28
CA GLY A 482 -23.67 -8.18 -10.45
C GLY A 482 -22.73 -8.79 -11.50
N ALA A 483 -21.67 -9.46 -11.05
CA ALA A 483 -20.67 -10.08 -11.91
C ALA A 483 -21.18 -11.42 -12.46
N ILE A 484 -20.74 -11.76 -13.66
CA ILE A 484 -20.87 -13.11 -14.20
C ILE A 484 -19.79 -13.95 -13.55
N MET A 485 -20.21 -14.93 -12.76
CA MET A 485 -19.33 -15.96 -12.22
C MET A 485 -19.03 -16.97 -13.32
N TYR A 486 -17.75 -17.17 -13.65
CA TYR A 486 -17.35 -18.06 -14.72
C TYR A 486 -16.46 -19.19 -14.21
N ILE A 487 -16.91 -20.44 -14.38
CA ILE A 487 -16.15 -21.65 -14.05
C ILE A 487 -15.69 -22.29 -15.36
N GLN A 488 -14.39 -22.15 -15.66
CA GLN A 488 -13.82 -22.67 -16.89
C GLN A 488 -13.32 -24.11 -16.72
N GLU A 489 -13.85 -25.02 -17.54
CA GLU A 489 -13.36 -26.40 -17.74
C GLU A 489 -13.01 -27.12 -16.41
N PRO A 490 -13.96 -27.22 -15.46
CA PRO A 490 -13.67 -27.69 -14.11
C PRO A 490 -13.10 -29.11 -14.08
N ILE A 491 -13.57 -29.97 -14.98
CA ILE A 491 -13.10 -31.35 -15.11
C ILE A 491 -11.66 -31.37 -15.64
N ASN A 492 -11.34 -30.58 -16.68
CA ASN A 492 -9.98 -30.49 -17.22
C ASN A 492 -8.97 -30.05 -16.16
N ALA A 493 -9.32 -29.03 -15.38
CA ALA A 493 -8.49 -28.52 -14.30
C ALA A 493 -8.18 -29.57 -13.21
N MET A 494 -9.05 -30.58 -13.04
CA MET A 494 -8.82 -31.70 -12.14
C MET A 494 -7.92 -32.78 -12.76
N VAL A 495 -8.09 -33.04 -14.07
CA VAL A 495 -7.29 -34.01 -14.84
C VAL A 495 -5.83 -33.57 -14.95
N ASP A 496 -5.59 -32.30 -15.30
CA ASP A 496 -4.25 -31.72 -15.51
C ASP A 496 -3.33 -31.81 -14.27
N ARG A 497 -3.89 -31.99 -13.08
CA ARG A 497 -3.13 -32.11 -11.82
C ARG A 497 -2.63 -33.54 -11.52
N GLY A 498 -2.50 -34.38 -12.53
CA GLY A 498 -1.85 -35.69 -12.40
C GLY A 498 -2.69 -36.75 -11.66
N ARG A 499 -4.01 -36.58 -11.57
CA ARG A 499 -4.91 -37.61 -11.03
C ARG A 499 -5.32 -38.56 -12.16
N HIS A 500 -4.40 -39.41 -12.59
CA HIS A 500 -4.60 -40.45 -13.61
C HIS A 500 -5.52 -41.60 -13.11
N VAL A 501 -6.83 -41.38 -12.98
CA VAL A 501 -7.80 -42.47 -12.77
C VAL A 501 -9.13 -42.15 -13.49
N PRO A 502 -9.78 -43.13 -14.17
CA PRO A 502 -11.08 -42.94 -14.83
C PRO A 502 -12.22 -42.52 -13.87
N PRO A 503 -13.26 -41.83 -14.40
CA PRO A 503 -14.23 -41.05 -13.65
C PRO A 503 -15.36 -41.89 -13.05
N ILE A 504 -15.18 -42.41 -11.83
CA ILE A 504 -16.31 -42.80 -10.97
C ILE A 504 -16.40 -41.90 -9.71
N HIS A 505 -15.36 -41.14 -9.37
CA HIS A 505 -15.24 -40.51 -8.05
C HIS A 505 -14.87 -39.02 -8.04
N PHE A 506 -15.35 -38.21 -9.00
CA PHE A 506 -15.17 -36.75 -8.92
C PHE A 506 -16.12 -36.14 -7.87
N ILE A 507 -15.79 -36.37 -6.59
CA ILE A 507 -16.44 -35.83 -5.38
C ILE A 507 -16.56 -34.28 -5.44
N GLY A 508 -15.71 -33.59 -6.22
CA GLY A 508 -15.73 -32.13 -6.35
C GLY A 508 -16.89 -31.54 -7.18
N LEU A 509 -17.48 -32.29 -8.12
CA LEU A 509 -18.65 -31.82 -8.89
C LEU A 509 -19.92 -31.85 -8.03
N GLU A 510 -20.01 -32.79 -7.08
CA GLU A 510 -21.09 -32.85 -6.08
C GLU A 510 -21.01 -31.67 -5.11
N CYS A 511 -19.81 -31.37 -4.57
CA CYS A 511 -19.61 -30.16 -3.76
C CYS A 511 -19.95 -28.88 -4.52
N LEU A 512 -19.57 -28.80 -5.81
CA LEU A 512 -19.96 -27.68 -6.66
C LEU A 512 -21.49 -27.64 -6.84
N ALA A 513 -22.16 -28.76 -7.05
CA ALA A 513 -23.62 -28.81 -7.17
C ALA A 513 -24.32 -28.28 -5.91
N ASP A 514 -23.83 -28.65 -4.72
CA ASP A 514 -24.32 -28.14 -3.43
C ASP A 514 -24.16 -26.64 -3.30
N ASP A 515 -23.03 -26.10 -3.73
CA ASP A 515 -22.78 -24.66 -3.67
C ASP A 515 -23.62 -23.89 -4.70
N LEU A 516 -23.75 -24.42 -5.92
CA LEU A 516 -24.58 -23.83 -6.96
C LEU A 516 -26.04 -23.72 -6.49
N ARG A 517 -26.53 -24.70 -5.73
CA ARG A 517 -27.87 -24.66 -5.10
C ARG A 517 -28.00 -23.60 -3.99
N LYS A 518 -26.90 -23.22 -3.34
CA LYS A 518 -26.88 -22.18 -2.31
C LYS A 518 -26.72 -20.77 -2.88
N LEU A 519 -26.38 -20.64 -4.17
CA LEU A 519 -26.25 -19.34 -4.81
C LEU A 519 -27.57 -18.58 -4.73
N LYS A 520 -27.48 -17.28 -4.40
CA LYS A 520 -28.62 -16.36 -4.44
C LYS A 520 -28.29 -15.19 -5.35
N GLY A 521 -29.11 -14.99 -6.38
CA GLY A 521 -28.97 -13.91 -7.36
C GLY A 521 -27.70 -13.90 -8.21
N VAL A 522 -26.95 -15.01 -8.29
CA VAL A 522 -25.71 -15.08 -9.06
C VAL A 522 -25.97 -15.62 -10.47
N MET A 523 -25.38 -14.96 -11.46
CA MET A 523 -25.32 -15.47 -12.83
C MET A 523 -24.04 -16.29 -13.02
N CYS A 524 -24.17 -17.60 -13.24
CA CYS A 524 -23.05 -18.52 -13.37
C CYS A 524 -23.00 -19.15 -14.77
N PHE A 525 -21.85 -19.04 -15.43
CA PHE A 525 -21.53 -19.79 -16.63
C PHE A 525 -20.49 -20.85 -16.32
N ILE A 526 -20.72 -22.05 -16.84
CA ILE A 526 -19.81 -23.19 -16.68
C ILE A 526 -19.51 -23.70 -18.09
N THR A 527 -18.23 -23.91 -18.42
CA THR A 527 -17.84 -24.53 -19.69
C THR A 527 -17.19 -25.87 -19.45
N THR A 528 -17.53 -26.88 -20.24
CA THR A 528 -16.87 -28.19 -20.17
C THR A 528 -16.71 -28.84 -21.54
N SER A 529 -15.57 -29.49 -21.74
CA SER A 529 -15.30 -30.37 -22.89
C SER A 529 -15.55 -31.84 -22.58
N TYR A 530 -15.91 -32.14 -21.32
CA TYR A 530 -16.09 -33.50 -20.79
C TYR A 530 -17.53 -33.67 -20.28
N ALA A 531 -18.51 -33.31 -21.10
CA ALA A 531 -19.93 -33.37 -20.74
C ALA A 531 -20.37 -34.78 -20.27
N GLN A 532 -19.79 -35.80 -20.88
CA GLN A 532 -20.01 -37.21 -20.59
C GLN A 532 -19.55 -37.63 -19.17
N TRP A 533 -18.72 -36.84 -18.51
CA TRP A 533 -18.25 -37.09 -17.15
C TRP A 533 -19.01 -36.27 -16.10
N VAL A 534 -19.98 -35.44 -16.50
CA VAL A 534 -20.84 -34.71 -15.57
C VAL A 534 -21.91 -35.65 -15.02
N ARG A 535 -21.99 -35.75 -13.68
CA ARG A 535 -22.95 -36.64 -13.03
C ARG A 535 -24.38 -36.10 -13.04
N SER A 536 -25.36 -37.01 -12.93
CA SER A 536 -26.78 -36.67 -13.02
C SER A 536 -27.30 -35.72 -11.94
N GLU A 537 -26.68 -35.75 -10.77
CA GLU A 537 -26.98 -34.95 -9.59
C GLU A 537 -26.66 -33.46 -9.82
N PHE A 538 -25.86 -33.14 -10.83
CA PHE A 538 -25.53 -31.77 -11.23
C PHE A 538 -26.64 -31.12 -12.08
N TRP A 539 -27.43 -31.92 -12.81
CA TRP A 539 -28.43 -31.40 -13.74
C TRP A 539 -29.52 -30.53 -13.10
N PRO A 540 -30.04 -30.84 -11.90
CA PRO A 540 -31.01 -29.98 -11.22
C PRO A 540 -30.50 -28.57 -10.93
N SER A 541 -29.17 -28.40 -10.82
CA SER A 541 -28.56 -27.08 -10.60
C SER A 541 -28.38 -26.28 -11.89
N VAL A 542 -28.54 -26.90 -13.07
CA VAL A 542 -28.36 -26.26 -14.39
C VAL A 542 -29.72 -25.85 -14.94
N MET A 543 -29.94 -24.54 -15.06
CA MET A 543 -31.17 -24.00 -15.65
C MET A 543 -31.21 -24.20 -17.17
N LEU A 544 -30.06 -24.02 -17.83
CA LEU A 544 -29.95 -24.12 -19.29
C LEU A 544 -28.64 -24.80 -19.69
N GLY A 545 -28.76 -25.93 -20.40
CA GLY A 545 -27.66 -26.57 -21.10
C GLY A 545 -27.61 -26.15 -22.56
N VAL A 546 -26.43 -25.76 -23.06
CA VAL A 546 -26.21 -25.40 -24.46
C VAL A 546 -25.07 -26.25 -25.03
N LYS A 547 -25.39 -27.07 -26.03
CA LYS A 547 -24.41 -27.83 -26.79
C LYS A 547 -23.73 -26.93 -27.83
N PHE A 548 -22.41 -26.88 -27.81
CA PHE A 548 -21.58 -26.29 -28.86
C PHE A 548 -21.04 -27.41 -29.75
N GLU A 549 -21.18 -27.20 -31.05
CA GLU A 549 -20.69 -28.11 -32.08
C GLU A 549 -19.37 -27.58 -32.63
N LYS A 550 -18.56 -28.46 -33.24
CA LYS A 550 -17.38 -28.02 -33.98
C LYS A 550 -17.80 -27.05 -35.09
N ALA A 551 -16.95 -26.08 -35.40
CA ALA A 551 -17.18 -25.18 -36.51
C ALA A 551 -17.26 -25.98 -37.81
N GLY A 552 -18.34 -25.77 -38.59
CA GLY A 552 -18.42 -26.31 -39.93
C GLY A 552 -17.39 -25.64 -40.87
N PRO A 553 -17.28 -26.09 -42.14
CA PRO A 553 -16.29 -25.57 -43.09
C PRO A 553 -16.32 -24.04 -43.27
N LYS A 554 -17.52 -23.45 -43.26
CA LYS A 554 -17.71 -21.98 -43.33
C LYS A 554 -17.16 -21.26 -42.10
N GLY A 555 -17.46 -21.78 -40.91
CA GLY A 555 -16.96 -21.24 -39.65
C GLY A 555 -15.43 -21.33 -39.56
N ALA A 556 -14.85 -22.47 -39.94
CA ALA A 556 -13.40 -22.65 -39.97
C ALA A 556 -12.70 -21.64 -40.91
N THR A 557 -13.27 -21.42 -42.11
CA THR A 557 -12.78 -20.42 -43.07
C THR A 557 -12.77 -19.00 -42.45
N LEU A 558 -13.83 -18.65 -41.72
CA LEU A 558 -13.95 -17.35 -41.07
C LEU A 558 -12.96 -17.16 -39.91
N ILE A 559 -12.68 -18.22 -39.14
CA ILE A 559 -11.63 -18.20 -38.10
C ILE A 559 -10.26 -17.96 -38.74
N TRP A 560 -9.95 -18.70 -39.81
CA TRP A 560 -8.70 -18.54 -40.57
C TRP A 560 -8.55 -17.13 -41.13
N SER A 561 -9.59 -16.60 -41.79
CA SER A 561 -9.60 -15.25 -42.35
C SER A 561 -9.29 -14.20 -41.28
N ASN A 562 -9.98 -14.26 -40.14
CA ASN A 562 -9.76 -13.31 -39.05
C ASN A 562 -8.35 -13.42 -38.46
N MET A 563 -7.81 -14.62 -38.25
CA MET A 563 -6.47 -14.80 -37.66
C MET A 563 -5.35 -14.36 -38.60
N VAL A 564 -5.49 -14.63 -39.89
CA VAL A 564 -4.53 -14.21 -40.93
C VAL A 564 -4.54 -12.69 -41.09
N ALA A 565 -5.73 -12.08 -41.13
CA ALA A 565 -5.87 -10.63 -41.19
C ALA A 565 -5.31 -9.94 -39.94
N GLN A 566 -5.54 -10.50 -38.75
CA GLN A 566 -5.01 -9.97 -37.49
C GLN A 566 -3.48 -10.08 -37.40
N ALA A 567 -2.88 -11.02 -38.13
CA ALA A 567 -1.45 -11.14 -38.32
C ALA A 567 -0.87 -10.18 -39.39
N GLY A 568 -1.72 -9.36 -40.03
CA GLY A 568 -1.32 -8.42 -41.08
C GLY A 568 -0.95 -9.09 -42.40
N VAL A 569 -1.47 -10.29 -42.66
CA VAL A 569 -1.21 -11.05 -43.89
C VAL A 569 -2.42 -10.97 -44.80
N GLU A 570 -2.18 -10.71 -46.08
CA GLU A 570 -3.22 -10.71 -47.11
C GLU A 570 -3.17 -12.04 -47.87
N LEU A 571 -4.16 -12.90 -47.64
CA LEU A 571 -4.42 -14.11 -48.43
C LEU A 571 -5.78 -13.97 -49.12
N SER A 572 -5.91 -14.54 -50.30
CA SER A 572 -7.19 -14.60 -51.02
C SER A 572 -8.17 -15.57 -50.36
N ASP A 573 -9.47 -15.37 -50.58
CA ASP A 573 -10.51 -16.24 -50.03
C ASP A 573 -10.33 -17.73 -50.41
N LYS A 574 -9.78 -18.00 -51.60
CA LYS A 574 -9.50 -19.37 -52.07
C LYS A 574 -8.36 -20.02 -51.28
N GLU A 575 -7.33 -19.24 -50.93
CA GLU A 575 -6.19 -19.69 -50.14
C GLU A 575 -6.61 -19.97 -48.70
N ILE A 576 -7.42 -19.07 -48.12
CA ILE A 576 -8.01 -19.25 -46.79
C ILE A 576 -8.91 -20.50 -46.76
N GLN A 577 -9.74 -20.71 -47.77
CA GLN A 577 -10.55 -21.93 -47.89
C GLN A 577 -9.68 -23.19 -47.99
N SER A 578 -8.54 -23.14 -48.68
CA SER A 578 -7.58 -24.25 -48.75
C SER A 578 -7.04 -24.60 -47.35
N LEU A 579 -6.58 -23.60 -46.61
CA LEU A 579 -6.07 -23.76 -45.24
C LEU A 579 -7.14 -24.28 -44.27
N ALA A 580 -8.41 -23.91 -44.50
CA ALA A 580 -9.55 -24.31 -43.68
C ALA A 580 -10.08 -25.74 -43.97
N LYS A 581 -9.56 -26.45 -44.98
CA LYS A 581 -9.99 -27.83 -45.29
C LYS A 581 -9.58 -28.86 -44.22
N GLY A 582 -8.58 -28.55 -43.39
CA GLY A 582 -8.15 -29.45 -42.31
C GLY A 582 -8.98 -29.30 -41.03
N GLU A 583 -9.09 -30.38 -40.25
CA GLU A 583 -9.69 -30.34 -38.91
C GLU A 583 -8.74 -29.69 -37.90
N PHE A 584 -8.74 -28.35 -37.84
CA PHE A 584 -7.93 -27.60 -36.87
C PHE A 584 -8.78 -26.93 -35.80
N GLY A 585 -8.40 -27.13 -34.53
CA GLY A 585 -8.92 -26.32 -33.42
C GLY A 585 -8.35 -24.89 -33.44
N ILE A 586 -9.06 -23.91 -32.88
CA ILE A 586 -8.64 -22.49 -32.81
C ILE A 586 -7.22 -22.32 -32.24
N SER A 587 -6.87 -23.07 -31.18
CA SER A 587 -5.52 -23.07 -30.61
C SER A 587 -4.45 -23.54 -31.61
N GLN A 588 -4.82 -24.52 -32.45
CA GLN A 588 -3.93 -25.04 -33.48
C GLN A 588 -3.74 -24.02 -34.59
N ILE A 589 -4.81 -23.38 -35.08
CA ILE A 589 -4.70 -22.32 -36.10
C ILE A 589 -3.74 -21.21 -35.62
N ASN A 590 -3.88 -20.75 -34.37
CA ASN A 590 -2.98 -19.74 -33.80
C ASN A 590 -1.50 -20.14 -33.78
N SER A 591 -1.19 -21.40 -33.48
CA SER A 591 0.21 -21.83 -33.49
C SER A 591 0.75 -22.03 -34.91
N VAL A 592 -0.10 -22.41 -35.88
CA VAL A 592 0.28 -22.43 -37.30
C VAL A 592 0.56 -21.03 -37.81
N VAL A 593 -0.30 -20.05 -37.51
CA VAL A 593 -0.11 -18.64 -37.90
C VAL A 593 1.22 -18.10 -37.36
N LYS A 594 1.49 -18.32 -36.06
CA LYS A 594 2.76 -17.88 -35.46
C LYS A 594 3.99 -18.55 -36.09
N LEU A 595 3.90 -19.84 -36.39
CA LEU A 595 4.99 -20.58 -37.03
C LEU A 595 5.22 -20.07 -38.46
N ALA A 596 4.15 -19.87 -39.24
CA ALA A 596 4.21 -19.34 -40.59
C ALA A 596 4.87 -17.95 -40.64
N LEU A 597 4.51 -17.05 -39.71
CA LEU A 597 5.14 -15.72 -39.60
C LEU A 597 6.63 -15.82 -39.29
N ARG A 598 7.04 -16.74 -38.40
CA ARG A 598 8.46 -16.95 -38.06
C ARG A 598 9.25 -17.58 -39.20
N LEU A 599 8.63 -18.48 -39.97
CA LEU A 599 9.24 -19.05 -41.18
C LEU A 599 9.52 -17.93 -42.20
N ALA A 600 8.52 -17.09 -42.49
CA ALA A 600 8.67 -15.96 -43.40
C ALA A 600 9.75 -14.97 -42.93
N GLU A 601 9.80 -14.66 -41.63
CA GLU A 601 10.84 -13.81 -41.04
C GLU A 601 12.24 -14.42 -41.21
N SER A 602 12.39 -15.73 -40.98
CA SER A 602 13.67 -16.43 -41.15
C SER A 602 14.14 -16.46 -42.61
N GLU A 603 13.19 -16.52 -43.55
CA GLU A 603 13.44 -16.52 -44.98
C GLU A 603 13.56 -15.09 -45.57
N ARG A 604 13.38 -14.05 -44.73
CA ARG A 604 13.34 -12.62 -45.12
C ARG A 604 12.34 -12.35 -46.25
N SER A 605 11.26 -13.11 -46.29
CA SER A 605 10.18 -13.03 -47.27
C SER A 605 8.91 -12.45 -46.64
N LYS A 606 7.94 -12.05 -47.47
CA LYS A 606 6.61 -11.71 -46.98
C LYS A 606 5.84 -13.01 -46.67
N PRO A 607 5.08 -13.08 -45.58
CA PRO A 607 4.25 -14.25 -45.28
C PRO A 607 3.21 -14.44 -46.39
N GLY A 608 3.16 -15.66 -46.92
CA GLY A 608 2.27 -16.09 -48.00
C GLY A 608 1.85 -17.54 -47.81
N LEU A 609 0.92 -18.05 -48.63
CA LEU A 609 0.30 -19.38 -48.48
C LEU A 609 1.32 -20.50 -48.21
N GLU A 610 2.44 -20.51 -48.93
CA GLU A 610 3.50 -21.52 -48.81
C GLU A 610 4.03 -21.68 -47.37
N HIS A 611 4.12 -20.58 -46.61
CA HIS A 611 4.61 -20.60 -45.23
C HIS A 611 3.56 -21.20 -44.29
N PHE A 612 2.27 -20.98 -44.59
CA PHE A 612 1.16 -21.54 -43.82
C PHE A 612 0.98 -23.04 -44.10
N GLU A 613 1.09 -23.46 -45.36
CA GLU A 613 1.06 -24.88 -45.74
C GLU A 613 2.22 -25.65 -45.10
N ARG A 614 3.45 -25.11 -45.20
CA ARG A 614 4.63 -25.70 -44.55
C ARG A 614 4.49 -25.77 -43.03
N ALA A 615 3.94 -24.72 -42.40
CA ALA A 615 3.65 -24.72 -40.97
C ALA A 615 2.56 -25.75 -40.57
N GLN A 616 1.58 -26.01 -41.43
CA GLN A 616 0.61 -27.10 -41.22
C GLN A 616 1.28 -28.47 -41.35
N GLU A 617 2.11 -28.69 -42.36
CA GLU A 617 2.86 -29.93 -42.58
C GLU A 617 3.76 -30.26 -41.39
N MET A 618 4.63 -29.34 -40.98
CA MET A 618 5.53 -29.52 -39.83
C MET A 618 4.77 -29.85 -38.54
N ARG A 619 3.56 -29.30 -38.39
CA ARG A 619 2.71 -29.59 -37.25
C ARG A 619 2.07 -30.97 -37.34
N ASN A 620 1.59 -31.35 -38.51
CA ASN A 620 1.00 -32.67 -38.73
C ASN A 620 2.04 -33.76 -38.52
N GLU A 621 3.28 -33.57 -38.99
CA GLU A 621 4.42 -34.45 -38.71
C GLU A 621 4.69 -34.58 -37.21
N PHE A 622 4.70 -33.45 -36.48
CA PHE A 622 4.84 -33.46 -35.02
C PHE A 622 3.72 -34.26 -34.34
N LEU A 623 2.46 -34.04 -34.74
CA LEU A 623 1.31 -34.74 -34.15
C LEU A 623 1.34 -36.25 -34.46
N GLN A 624 1.68 -36.65 -35.68
CA GLN A 624 1.87 -38.06 -36.05
C GLN A 624 2.98 -38.72 -35.23
N GLY A 625 4.07 -37.99 -34.95
CA GLY A 625 5.16 -38.46 -34.09
C GLY A 625 4.78 -38.61 -32.61
N THR A 626 3.69 -37.99 -32.14
CA THR A 626 3.23 -38.07 -30.74
C THR A 626 2.29 -39.23 -30.44
N GLY A 627 1.85 -40.01 -31.44
CA GLY A 627 0.98 -41.18 -31.25
C GLY A 627 -0.47 -40.87 -30.83
N ILE A 628 -0.88 -39.60 -30.80
CA ILE A 628 -2.20 -39.17 -30.30
C ILE A 628 -3.36 -39.68 -31.19
N GLU A 629 -3.11 -40.07 -32.44
CA GLU A 629 -4.14 -40.72 -33.28
C GLU A 629 -4.41 -42.19 -32.91
N GLN A 630 -3.54 -42.88 -32.15
CA GLN A 630 -3.73 -44.30 -31.81
C GLN A 630 -4.55 -44.55 -30.54
N ASP A 631 -4.73 -43.54 -29.67
CA ASP A 631 -5.42 -43.70 -28.38
C ASP A 631 -6.95 -43.53 -28.42
N VAL A 632 -7.54 -43.18 -29.56
CA VAL A 632 -9.01 -43.02 -29.70
C VAL A 632 -9.74 -44.37 -29.74
N THR A 633 -9.02 -45.48 -29.93
CA THR A 633 -9.59 -46.85 -30.05
C THR A 633 -9.45 -47.72 -28.80
N LEU A 634 -8.81 -47.26 -27.73
CA LEU A 634 -8.55 -48.10 -26.53
C LEU A 634 -9.54 -47.90 -25.37
N TYR A 635 -10.53 -47.03 -25.52
CA TYR A 635 -11.62 -46.86 -24.56
C TYR A 635 -12.99 -46.82 -25.26
N SER A 636 -13.35 -47.93 -25.91
CA SER A 636 -14.75 -48.26 -26.26
C SER A 636 -15.40 -49.08 -25.15
#